data_AF-A0A6L8QAU5-F1
#
_entry.id   AF-A0A6L8QAU5-F1
#
_cell.length_a   1.000
_cell.length_b   1.000
_cell.length_c   1.000
_cell.angle_alpha   90.00
_cell.angle_beta   90.00
_cell.angle_gamma   90.00
#
_symmetry.space_group_name_H-M   'P 1'
#
loop_
_entity.id
_entity.type
_entity.pdbx_description
1 polymer ?
#
loop_
_entity_poly.entity_id
_entity_poly.type
_entity_poly.pdbx_seq_one_letter_code
_entity_poly.pdbx_strand_id
1 'polypeptide(L)'
;MNSTLNDKRFQVSFLIFSSLLIFLGRQLDTGITNFDDAYYAQKAKEILESGSFWIITFSGAPAFDNTPLPLWFTALAFSMFGVSSYSAIFSSALFATGIVLITYKLSVLLYKDYWVGFASAFVLLFPGIFVYASRRGMVDIPLVFFVTMAFYAYLKARDNKRWHIIFGLSNAGAILSKSVLGLFPLVIVGTFFILSKQWRELINPWFISASLIALIFGFSWHIINWQHFGQGFINAHFGSLIIDRSFGGSKQPFYFLGYTKDFLRNYWPWLPFALWGLIQ
;
A
#
# COMPACT_ATOMS: atom_id res chain seq x y z
N MET A 1 30.87 18.96 -7.85
CA MET A 1 30.01 17.88 -7.30
C MET A 1 29.39 17.14 -8.49
N ASN A 2 29.64 15.83 -8.59
CA ASN A 2 29.62 15.05 -9.84
C ASN A 2 28.33 15.17 -10.67
N SER A 3 28.46 15.53 -11.95
CA SER A 3 27.38 15.70 -12.92
C SER A 3 26.51 14.45 -13.11
N THR A 4 27.06 13.26 -12.85
CA THR A 4 26.38 11.97 -12.96
C THR A 4 25.30 11.77 -11.90
N LEU A 5 25.50 12.27 -10.67
CA LEU A 5 24.51 12.15 -9.60
C LEU A 5 23.29 13.07 -9.80
N ASN A 6 23.38 14.07 -10.68
CA ASN A 6 22.26 14.96 -11.03
C ASN A 6 21.52 14.49 -12.29
N ASP A 7 21.98 13.44 -12.97
CA ASP A 7 21.26 12.88 -14.11
C ASP A 7 20.04 12.09 -13.60
N LYS A 8 18.85 12.60 -13.91
CA LYS A 8 17.56 11.98 -13.60
C LYS A 8 17.48 10.53 -14.07
N ARG A 9 18.03 10.20 -15.25
CA ARG A 9 17.98 8.83 -15.78
C ARG A 9 18.81 7.91 -14.91
N PHE A 10 20.03 8.33 -14.58
CA PHE A 10 20.91 7.59 -13.69
C PHE A 10 20.27 7.39 -12.31
N GLN A 11 19.74 8.45 -11.70
CA GLN A 11 19.09 8.38 -10.38
C GLN A 11 17.94 7.37 -10.37
N VAL A 12 17.03 7.44 -11.35
CA VAL A 12 15.88 6.52 -11.44
C VAL A 12 16.34 5.09 -11.68
N SER A 13 17.26 4.86 -12.62
CA SER A 13 17.80 3.52 -12.89
C SER A 13 18.52 2.94 -11.68
N PHE A 14 19.29 3.75 -10.96
CA PHE A 14 19.98 3.34 -9.73
C PHE A 14 18.98 2.97 -8.63
N LEU A 15 17.93 3.77 -8.43
CA LEU A 15 16.88 3.48 -7.44
C LEU A 15 16.14 2.19 -7.78
N ILE A 16 15.78 1.97 -9.05
CA ILE A 16 15.13 0.73 -9.50
C ILE A 16 16.05 -0.46 -9.22
N PHE A 17 17.29 -0.40 -9.70
CA PHE A 17 18.26 -1.47 -9.54
C PHE A 17 18.50 -1.79 -8.06
N SER A 18 18.74 -0.78 -7.23
CA SER A 18 18.98 -0.94 -5.80
C SER A 18 17.75 -1.48 -5.07
N SER A 19 16.54 -1.00 -5.40
CA SER A 19 15.29 -1.49 -4.82
C SER A 19 15.09 -2.97 -5.13
N LEU A 20 15.20 -3.36 -6.41
CA LEU A 20 15.03 -4.75 -6.82
C LEU A 20 16.10 -5.65 -6.18
N LEU A 21 17.35 -5.20 -6.13
CA LEU A 21 18.43 -5.94 -5.47
C LEU A 21 18.16 -6.11 -3.96
N ILE A 22 17.66 -5.09 -3.27
CA ILE A 22 17.37 -5.15 -1.83
C ILE A 22 16.12 -5.99 -1.55
N PHE A 23 15.07 -5.89 -2.35
CA PHE A 23 13.79 -6.55 -2.07
C PHE A 23 13.69 -7.97 -2.63
N LEU A 24 14.39 -8.28 -3.73
CA LEU A 24 14.43 -9.61 -4.33
C LEU A 24 15.76 -10.35 -4.08
N GLY A 25 16.84 -9.63 -3.77
CA GLY A 25 18.16 -10.25 -3.61
C GLY A 25 18.29 -11.07 -2.32
N ARG A 26 19.07 -12.15 -2.37
CA ARG A 26 19.32 -13.10 -1.27
C ARG A 26 18.07 -13.82 -0.73
N GLN A 27 17.01 -13.90 -1.52
CA GLN A 27 15.85 -14.73 -1.19
C GLN A 27 16.22 -16.18 -1.54
N LEU A 28 16.71 -16.95 -0.57
CA LEU A 28 16.87 -18.39 -0.76
C LEU A 28 15.49 -19.05 -0.73
N ASP A 29 15.27 -20.06 -1.56
CA ASP A 29 14.02 -20.83 -1.51
C ASP A 29 14.08 -21.84 -0.35
N THR A 30 14.10 -21.29 0.87
CA THR A 30 14.12 -22.07 2.12
C THR A 30 12.71 -22.33 2.65
N GLY A 31 11.69 -22.10 1.83
CA GLY A 31 10.29 -22.11 2.26
C GLY A 31 9.85 -20.83 2.96
N ILE A 32 8.54 -20.70 3.17
CA ILE A 32 7.92 -19.59 3.88
C ILE A 32 7.86 -19.92 5.38
N THR A 33 8.54 -19.14 6.21
CA THR A 33 8.64 -19.40 7.66
C THR A 33 7.59 -18.67 8.49
N ASN A 34 7.03 -17.58 7.97
CA ASN A 34 6.02 -16.79 8.68
C ASN A 34 4.61 -17.25 8.33
N PHE A 35 3.75 -17.29 9.34
CA PHE A 35 2.35 -17.69 9.20
C PHE A 35 1.61 -16.82 8.16
N ASP A 36 1.68 -15.49 8.27
CA ASP A 36 0.93 -14.60 7.38
C ASP A 36 1.34 -14.76 5.91
N ASP A 37 2.64 -14.96 5.65
CA ASP A 37 3.13 -15.14 4.28
C ASP A 37 2.60 -16.45 3.69
N ALA A 38 2.62 -17.53 4.47
CA ALA A 38 2.10 -18.83 4.04
C ALA A 38 0.59 -18.76 3.84
N TYR A 39 -0.10 -18.03 4.72
CA TYR A 39 -1.53 -17.82 4.67
C TYR A 39 -1.96 -17.06 3.41
N TYR A 40 -1.30 -15.95 3.08
CA TYR A 40 -1.58 -15.19 1.85
C TYR A 40 -1.16 -15.96 0.59
N ALA A 41 -0.02 -16.64 0.62
CA ALA A 41 0.44 -17.48 -0.49
C ALA A 41 -0.55 -18.62 -0.76
N GLN A 42 -1.07 -19.29 0.26
CA GLN A 42 -2.05 -20.37 0.10
C GLN A 42 -3.34 -19.86 -0.52
N LYS A 43 -3.86 -18.70 -0.08
CA LYS A 43 -5.04 -18.08 -0.70
C LYS A 43 -4.80 -17.70 -2.16
N ALA A 44 -3.64 -17.12 -2.47
CA ALA A 44 -3.28 -16.76 -3.84
C ALA A 44 -3.16 -18.00 -4.74
N LYS A 45 -2.65 -19.11 -4.19
CA LYS A 45 -2.62 -20.41 -4.87
C LYS A 45 -4.03 -20.94 -5.14
N GLU A 46 -4.93 -20.88 -4.17
CA GLU A 46 -6.33 -21.31 -4.36
C GLU A 46 -7.08 -20.44 -5.38
N ILE A 47 -6.81 -19.13 -5.45
CA ILE A 47 -7.34 -18.25 -6.51
C ILE A 47 -6.87 -18.73 -7.89
N LEU A 48 -5.58 -19.08 -8.02
CA LEU A 48 -5.00 -19.57 -9.27
C LEU A 48 -5.59 -20.93 -9.67
N GLU A 49 -5.74 -21.86 -8.73
CA GLU A 49 -6.24 -23.22 -8.98
C GLU A 49 -7.74 -23.25 -9.29
N SER A 50 -8.54 -22.43 -8.60
CA SER A 50 -9.99 -22.37 -8.79
C SER A 50 -10.44 -21.47 -9.95
N GLY A 51 -9.60 -20.51 -10.36
CA GLY A 51 -9.99 -19.43 -11.27
C GLY A 51 -11.00 -18.43 -10.68
N SER A 52 -11.35 -18.58 -9.40
CA SER A 52 -12.28 -17.69 -8.71
C SER A 52 -11.54 -16.48 -8.15
N PHE A 53 -11.61 -15.35 -8.85
CA PHE A 53 -11.00 -14.09 -8.39
C PHE A 53 -11.81 -13.41 -7.27
N TRP A 54 -13.13 -13.55 -7.28
CA TRP A 54 -14.01 -12.76 -6.39
C TRP A 54 -14.32 -13.47 -5.07
N ILE A 55 -14.35 -14.80 -5.07
CA ILE A 55 -14.55 -15.60 -3.86
C ILE A 55 -13.19 -16.17 -3.47
N ILE A 56 -12.60 -15.58 -2.42
CA ILE A 56 -11.32 -16.02 -1.87
C ILE A 56 -11.61 -17.19 -0.93
N THR A 57 -10.84 -18.27 -1.07
CA THR A 57 -10.89 -19.43 -0.18
C THR A 57 -9.59 -19.62 0.57
N PHE A 58 -9.68 -20.29 1.72
CA PHE A 58 -8.54 -20.81 2.45
C PHE A 58 -8.88 -22.22 2.93
N SER A 59 -8.05 -23.20 2.58
CA SER A 59 -8.30 -24.63 2.82
C SER A 59 -9.66 -25.08 2.28
N GLY A 60 -10.07 -24.54 1.14
CA GLY A 60 -11.32 -24.89 0.46
C GLY A 60 -12.59 -24.25 1.04
N ALA A 61 -12.50 -23.45 2.10
CA ALA A 61 -13.63 -22.70 2.66
C ALA A 61 -13.54 -21.21 2.32
N PRO A 62 -14.67 -20.49 2.10
CA PRO A 62 -14.66 -19.04 1.90
C PRO A 62 -13.98 -18.29 3.05
N ALA A 63 -13.04 -17.41 2.71
CA ALA A 63 -12.27 -16.62 3.66
C ALA A 63 -12.55 -15.13 3.47
N PHE A 64 -13.11 -14.49 4.50
CA PHE A 64 -13.59 -13.11 4.43
C PHE A 64 -12.69 -12.10 5.14
N ASP A 65 -11.51 -12.48 5.59
CA ASP A 65 -10.64 -11.64 6.42
C ASP A 65 -9.67 -10.75 5.60
N ASN A 66 -9.48 -11.03 4.30
CA ASN A 66 -8.63 -10.23 3.42
C ASN A 66 -9.38 -9.83 2.15
N THR A 67 -9.06 -8.64 1.65
CA THR A 67 -9.52 -8.15 0.36
C THR A 67 -8.61 -8.65 -0.76
N PRO A 68 -9.09 -8.68 -2.01
CA PRO A 68 -8.54 -9.58 -3.01
C PRO A 68 -7.30 -9.07 -3.74
N LEU A 69 -7.12 -7.75 -3.86
CA LEU A 69 -6.18 -7.20 -4.84
C LEU A 69 -4.72 -7.62 -4.64
N PRO A 70 -4.15 -7.61 -3.42
CA PRO A 70 -2.82 -8.15 -3.16
C PRO A 70 -2.69 -9.62 -3.56
N LEU A 71 -3.73 -10.41 -3.28
CA LEU A 71 -3.77 -11.84 -3.59
C LEU A 71 -3.86 -12.07 -5.10
N TRP A 72 -4.58 -11.23 -5.84
CA TRP A 72 -4.60 -11.27 -7.31
C TRP A 72 -3.22 -11.04 -7.91
N PHE A 73 -2.46 -10.06 -7.41
CA PHE A 73 -1.10 -9.83 -7.89
C PHE A 73 -0.16 -10.99 -7.56
N THR A 74 -0.32 -11.62 -6.39
CA THR A 74 0.44 -12.81 -6.03
C THR A 74 0.04 -14.03 -6.86
N ALA A 75 -1.26 -14.23 -7.13
CA ALA A 75 -1.75 -15.29 -8.01
C ALA A 75 -1.24 -15.11 -9.45
N LEU A 76 -1.19 -13.87 -9.94
CA LEU A 76 -0.60 -13.53 -11.23
C LEU A 76 0.90 -13.86 -11.25
N ALA A 77 1.64 -13.54 -10.18
CA ALA A 77 3.05 -13.90 -10.07
C ALA A 77 3.26 -15.43 -10.07
N PHE A 78 2.38 -16.19 -9.40
CA PHE A 78 2.39 -17.65 -9.45
C PHE A 78 2.09 -18.20 -10.85
N SER A 79 1.18 -17.58 -11.59
CA SER A 79 0.90 -17.97 -12.98
C SER A 79 2.12 -17.78 -13.89
N MET A 80 2.91 -16.72 -13.68
CA MET A 80 4.07 -16.40 -14.54
C MET A 80 5.34 -17.18 -14.15
N PHE A 81 5.58 -17.39 -12.85
CA PHE A 81 6.85 -17.91 -12.33
C PHE A 81 6.74 -19.25 -11.61
N GLY A 82 5.54 -19.83 -11.53
CA GLY A 82 5.24 -21.01 -10.72
C GLY A 82 5.02 -20.66 -9.24
N VAL A 83 4.46 -21.60 -8.49
CA VAL A 83 4.23 -21.46 -7.04
C VAL A 83 5.53 -21.74 -6.30
N SER A 84 6.10 -20.70 -5.66
CA SER A 84 7.33 -20.79 -4.87
C SER A 84 7.37 -19.70 -3.81
N SER A 85 8.29 -19.82 -2.85
CA SER A 85 8.52 -18.76 -1.86
C SER A 85 8.94 -17.44 -2.52
N TYR A 86 9.67 -17.53 -3.64
CA TYR A 86 10.16 -16.37 -4.38
C TYR A 86 9.02 -15.63 -5.10
N SER A 87 8.17 -16.35 -5.82
CA SER A 87 7.03 -15.75 -6.52
C SER A 87 5.97 -15.19 -5.56
N ALA A 88 5.88 -15.72 -4.34
CA ALA A 88 4.95 -15.24 -3.30
C ALA A 88 5.27 -13.81 -2.82
N ILE A 89 6.54 -13.42 -2.83
CA ILE A 89 6.99 -12.09 -2.39
C ILE A 89 7.18 -11.09 -3.55
N PHE A 90 7.12 -11.58 -4.79
CA PHE A 90 7.45 -10.81 -5.99
C PHE A 90 6.56 -9.55 -6.13
N SER A 91 5.26 -9.70 -5.88
CA SER A 91 4.29 -8.60 -5.94
C SER A 91 4.64 -7.50 -4.93
N SER A 92 4.93 -7.86 -3.69
CA SER A 92 5.37 -6.91 -2.64
C SER A 92 6.63 -6.16 -3.04
N ALA A 93 7.65 -6.85 -3.54
CA ALA A 93 8.91 -6.22 -3.95
C ALA A 93 8.71 -5.23 -5.11
N LEU A 94 7.81 -5.54 -6.05
CA LEU A 94 7.46 -4.64 -7.15
C LEU A 94 6.73 -3.39 -6.66
N PHE A 95 5.73 -3.56 -5.77
CA PHE A 95 5.03 -2.43 -5.15
C PHE A 95 5.97 -1.58 -4.28
N ALA A 96 6.88 -2.19 -3.53
CA ALA A 96 7.91 -1.49 -2.77
C ALA A 96 8.81 -0.63 -3.67
N THR A 97 9.28 -1.20 -4.79
CA THR A 97 10.03 -0.45 -5.81
C THR A 97 9.20 0.72 -6.35
N GLY A 98 7.90 0.50 -6.60
CA GLY A 98 6.95 1.54 -6.98
C GLY A 98 6.84 2.66 -5.94
N ILE A 99 6.79 2.33 -4.65
CA ILE A 99 6.78 3.31 -3.54
C ILE A 99 8.03 4.16 -3.59
N VAL A 100 9.23 3.56 -3.73
CA VAL A 100 10.50 4.30 -3.83
C VAL A 100 10.47 5.30 -4.99
N LEU A 101 9.95 4.90 -6.15
CA LEU A 101 9.81 5.77 -7.31
C LEU A 101 8.77 6.88 -7.12
N ILE A 102 7.66 6.60 -6.46
CA ILE A 102 6.65 7.62 -6.15
C ILE A 102 7.21 8.60 -5.12
N THR A 103 7.93 8.15 -4.10
CA THR A 103 8.63 9.02 -3.14
C THR A 103 9.61 9.95 -3.85
N TYR A 104 10.42 9.43 -4.78
CA TYR A 104 11.28 10.26 -5.63
C TYR A 104 10.47 11.34 -6.36
N LYS A 105 9.41 10.95 -7.08
CA LYS A 105 8.57 11.89 -7.84
C LYS A 105 7.85 12.89 -6.96
N LEU A 106 7.42 12.49 -5.76
CA LEU A 106 6.72 13.31 -4.80
C LEU A 106 7.65 14.38 -4.23
N SER A 107 8.86 13.99 -3.82
CA SER A 107 9.89 14.92 -3.36
C SER A 107 10.30 15.92 -4.46
N VAL A 108 10.48 15.47 -5.71
CA VAL A 108 10.74 16.37 -6.85
C VAL A 108 9.56 17.31 -7.10
N LEU A 109 8.33 16.84 -6.95
CA LEU A 109 7.14 17.68 -7.12
C LEU A 109 7.07 18.81 -6.08
N LEU A 110 7.41 18.50 -4.82
CA LEU A 110 7.32 19.43 -3.70
C LEU A 110 8.49 20.43 -3.67
N TYR A 111 9.72 19.94 -3.84
CA TYR A 111 10.94 20.74 -3.66
C TYR A 111 11.55 21.23 -4.97
N LYS A 112 11.09 20.72 -6.13
CA LYS A 112 11.64 21.02 -7.46
C LYS A 112 13.14 20.75 -7.59
N ASP A 113 13.66 19.83 -6.78
CA ASP A 113 15.06 19.43 -6.74
C ASP A 113 15.19 17.90 -6.89
N TYR A 114 15.96 17.48 -7.89
CA TYR A 114 16.21 16.07 -8.18
C TYR A 114 17.08 15.39 -7.12
N TRP A 115 18.01 16.11 -6.50
CA TRP A 115 18.85 15.57 -5.43
C TRP A 115 18.03 15.30 -4.17
N VAL A 116 17.14 16.22 -3.78
CA VAL A 116 16.20 16.01 -2.68
C VAL A 116 15.29 14.81 -2.99
N GLY A 117 14.83 14.71 -4.23
CA GLY A 117 14.12 13.54 -4.75
C GLY A 117 14.86 12.23 -4.53
N PHE A 118 16.10 12.16 -5.03
CA PHE A 118 16.95 11.00 -4.95
C PHE A 118 17.28 10.63 -3.50
N ALA A 119 17.70 11.60 -2.68
CA ALA A 119 18.05 11.38 -1.29
C ALA A 119 16.85 10.85 -0.48
N SER A 120 15.66 11.43 -0.67
CA SER A 120 14.43 10.96 0.01
C SER A 120 14.10 9.50 -0.33
N ALA A 121 14.14 9.15 -1.62
CA ALA A 121 13.85 7.80 -2.09
C ALA A 121 14.94 6.80 -1.69
N PHE A 122 16.21 7.22 -1.70
CA PHE A 122 17.33 6.40 -1.26
C PHE A 122 17.26 6.11 0.23
N VAL A 123 16.96 7.11 1.07
CA VAL A 123 16.75 6.92 2.52
C VAL A 123 15.65 5.89 2.80
N LEU A 124 14.58 5.86 2.00
CA LEU A 124 13.49 4.89 2.17
C LEU A 124 13.94 3.42 1.99
N LEU A 125 15.11 3.15 1.40
CA LEU A 125 15.66 1.80 1.28
C LEU A 125 16.25 1.23 2.57
N PHE A 126 16.32 2.02 3.65
CA PHE A 126 17.02 1.64 4.89
C PHE A 126 16.14 1.37 6.13
N PRO A 127 14.94 1.97 6.31
CA PRO A 127 14.05 1.62 7.40
C PRO A 127 13.78 0.11 7.44
N GLY A 128 14.25 -0.55 8.51
CA GLY A 128 14.25 -2.00 8.61
C GLY A 128 12.86 -2.61 8.46
N ILE A 129 11.82 -1.94 8.97
CA ILE A 129 10.43 -2.38 8.85
C ILE A 129 9.93 -2.35 7.40
N PHE A 130 10.32 -1.33 6.62
CA PHE A 130 9.93 -1.22 5.22
C PHE A 130 10.62 -2.29 4.40
N VAL A 131 11.92 -2.48 4.59
CA VAL A 131 12.68 -3.55 3.91
C VAL A 131 12.13 -4.92 4.28
N TYR A 132 11.88 -5.16 5.57
CA TYR A 132 11.33 -6.43 6.06
C TYR A 132 9.97 -6.75 5.43
N ALA A 133 9.03 -5.81 5.45
CA ALA A 133 7.72 -6.01 4.85
C ALA A 133 7.79 -6.15 3.31
N SER A 134 8.70 -5.42 2.66
CA SER A 134 8.91 -5.48 1.19
C SER A 134 9.48 -6.81 0.71
N ARG A 135 10.20 -7.53 1.59
CA ARG A 135 10.78 -8.86 1.32
C ARG A 135 9.84 -10.01 1.70
N ARG A 136 8.60 -9.71 2.05
CA ARG A 136 7.58 -10.68 2.48
C ARG A 136 6.32 -10.56 1.62
N GLY A 137 5.48 -11.59 1.63
CA GLY A 137 4.22 -11.64 0.89
C GLY A 137 3.11 -10.80 1.53
N MET A 138 3.44 -9.68 2.18
CA MET A 138 2.51 -8.91 3.00
C MET A 138 1.58 -8.03 2.17
N VAL A 139 0.30 -8.03 2.53
CA VAL A 139 -0.74 -7.18 1.92
C VAL A 139 -0.57 -5.69 2.23
N ASP A 140 0.27 -5.34 3.21
CA ASP A 140 0.55 -3.97 3.63
C ASP A 140 1.30 -3.15 2.57
N ILE A 141 2.24 -3.75 1.85
CA ILE A 141 3.07 -3.02 0.87
C ILE A 141 2.23 -2.53 -0.33
N PRO A 142 1.35 -3.33 -0.94
CA PRO A 142 0.38 -2.84 -1.92
C PRO A 142 -0.47 -1.67 -1.39
N LEU A 143 -0.95 -1.74 -0.15
CA LEU A 143 -1.70 -0.64 0.47
C LEU A 143 -0.86 0.65 0.51
N VAL A 144 0.38 0.57 1.01
CA VAL A 144 1.27 1.74 1.08
C VAL A 144 1.53 2.32 -0.30
N PHE A 145 1.70 1.48 -1.33
CA PHE A 145 1.84 1.92 -2.72
C PHE A 145 0.63 2.74 -3.18
N PHE A 146 -0.58 2.21 -3.04
CA PHE A 146 -1.78 2.89 -3.48
C PHE A 146 -2.06 4.17 -2.68
N VAL A 147 -1.79 4.17 -1.38
CA VAL A 147 -1.88 5.37 -0.53
C VAL A 147 -0.89 6.45 -0.99
N THR A 148 0.37 6.08 -1.23
CA THR A 148 1.40 7.02 -1.68
C THR A 148 1.08 7.55 -3.08
N MET A 149 0.61 6.70 -3.98
CA MET A 149 0.16 7.07 -5.32
C MET A 149 -1.04 8.02 -5.27
N ALA A 150 -1.99 7.80 -4.35
CA ALA A 150 -3.13 8.69 -4.15
C ALA A 150 -2.65 10.10 -3.76
N PHE A 151 -1.77 10.24 -2.77
CA PHE A 151 -1.26 11.57 -2.40
C PHE A 151 -0.47 12.24 -3.53
N TYR A 152 0.36 11.48 -4.24
CA TYR A 152 1.06 12.01 -5.42
C TYR A 152 0.09 12.50 -6.50
N ALA A 153 -0.94 11.70 -6.80
CA ALA A 153 -1.96 12.04 -7.80
C ALA A 153 -2.80 13.25 -7.36
N TYR A 154 -3.17 13.34 -6.09
CA TYR A 154 -3.87 14.49 -5.54
C TYR A 154 -3.07 15.79 -5.71
N LEU A 155 -1.77 15.78 -5.37
CA LEU A 155 -0.93 16.95 -5.54
C LEU A 155 -0.77 17.33 -7.02
N LYS A 156 -0.62 16.35 -7.91
CA LYS A 156 -0.62 16.58 -9.36
C LYS A 156 -1.95 17.08 -9.91
N ALA A 157 -3.06 16.74 -9.26
CA ALA A 157 -4.39 17.16 -9.68
C ALA A 157 -4.62 18.68 -9.55
N ARG A 158 -3.83 19.36 -8.69
CA ARG A 158 -3.83 20.82 -8.57
C ARG A 158 -3.40 21.51 -9.85
N ASP A 159 -2.44 20.94 -10.57
CA ASP A 159 -1.96 21.47 -11.86
C ASP A 159 -2.74 20.88 -13.04
N ASN A 160 -3.11 19.60 -12.97
CA ASN A 160 -3.79 18.88 -14.04
C ASN A 160 -4.92 18.00 -13.51
N LYS A 161 -6.15 18.47 -13.70
CA LYS A 161 -7.38 17.85 -13.17
C LYS A 161 -7.57 16.38 -13.55
N ARG A 162 -6.98 15.89 -14.65
CA ARG A 162 -7.08 14.47 -15.05
C ARG A 162 -6.47 13.52 -14.01
N TRP A 163 -5.55 13.99 -13.18
CA TRP A 163 -4.97 13.20 -12.09
C TRP A 163 -5.97 12.85 -10.98
N HIS A 164 -7.14 13.50 -10.92
CA HIS A 164 -8.25 13.05 -10.07
C HIS A 164 -8.70 11.62 -10.40
N ILE A 165 -8.63 11.19 -11.66
CA ILE A 165 -8.94 9.80 -12.04
C ILE A 165 -7.95 8.84 -11.40
N ILE A 166 -6.65 9.17 -11.46
CA ILE A 166 -5.59 8.36 -10.85
C ILE A 166 -5.71 8.38 -9.32
N PHE A 167 -6.10 9.50 -8.72
CA PHE A 167 -6.42 9.58 -7.30
C PHE A 167 -7.56 8.61 -6.92
N GLY A 168 -8.67 8.62 -7.68
CA GLY A 168 -9.80 7.71 -7.46
C GLY A 168 -9.42 6.23 -7.61
N LEU A 169 -8.70 5.88 -8.69
CA LEU A 169 -8.22 4.52 -8.93
C LEU A 169 -7.22 4.05 -7.86
N SER A 170 -6.36 4.95 -7.37
CA SER A 170 -5.42 4.63 -6.29
C SER A 170 -6.16 4.36 -4.99
N ASN A 171 -7.20 5.15 -4.65
CA ASN A 171 -8.05 4.87 -3.50
C ASN A 171 -8.82 3.55 -3.65
N ALA A 172 -9.34 3.23 -4.85
CA ALA A 172 -9.97 1.94 -5.12
C ALA A 172 -8.98 0.77 -4.87
N GLY A 173 -7.74 0.90 -5.35
CA GLY A 173 -6.67 -0.08 -5.11
C GLY A 173 -6.33 -0.21 -3.63
N ALA A 174 -6.31 0.89 -2.89
CA ALA A 174 -6.10 0.87 -1.44
C ALA A 174 -7.24 0.15 -0.69
N ILE A 175 -8.51 0.40 -1.05
CA ILE A 175 -9.67 -0.27 -0.45
C ILE A 175 -9.67 -1.76 -0.77
N LEU A 176 -9.34 -2.15 -2.00
CA LEU A 176 -9.20 -3.56 -2.36
C LEU A 176 -7.94 -4.22 -1.76
N SER A 177 -7.01 -3.45 -1.20
CA SER A 177 -5.83 -3.96 -0.49
C SER A 177 -6.08 -4.18 1.00
N LYS A 178 -6.84 -3.30 1.67
CA LYS A 178 -7.07 -3.42 3.11
C LYS A 178 -8.41 -2.86 3.61
N SER A 179 -9.46 -3.01 2.82
CA SER A 179 -10.84 -2.62 3.13
C SER A 179 -10.92 -1.15 3.61
N VAL A 180 -11.55 -0.90 4.77
CA VAL A 180 -11.77 0.42 5.37
C VAL A 180 -10.47 1.24 5.51
N LEU A 181 -9.33 0.60 5.80
CA LEU A 181 -8.05 1.31 5.93
C LEU A 181 -7.61 1.95 4.60
N GLY A 182 -8.08 1.42 3.48
CA GLY A 182 -7.85 1.99 2.16
C GLY A 182 -8.55 3.33 1.92
N LEU A 183 -9.52 3.72 2.76
CA LEU A 183 -10.20 5.01 2.66
C LEU A 183 -9.35 6.18 3.18
N PHE A 184 -8.23 5.92 3.84
CA PHE A 184 -7.44 6.96 4.49
C PHE A 184 -7.03 8.12 3.57
N PRO A 185 -6.54 7.92 2.34
CA PRO A 185 -6.18 9.05 1.48
C PRO A 185 -7.39 9.94 1.16
N LEU A 186 -8.54 9.32 0.88
CA LEU A 186 -9.79 10.04 0.61
C LEU A 186 -10.26 10.84 1.82
N VAL A 187 -10.26 10.22 3.02
CA VAL A 187 -10.63 10.89 4.27
C VAL A 187 -9.65 12.02 4.59
N ILE A 188 -8.34 11.78 4.50
CA ILE A 188 -7.31 12.78 4.79
C ILE A 188 -7.45 13.99 3.87
N VAL A 189 -7.64 13.79 2.55
CA VAL A 189 -7.83 14.89 1.61
C VAL A 189 -9.16 15.62 1.86
N GLY A 190 -10.24 14.89 2.14
CA GLY A 190 -11.53 15.50 2.49
C GLY A 190 -11.45 16.35 3.77
N THR A 191 -10.84 15.81 4.83
CA THR A 191 -10.60 16.53 6.08
C THR A 191 -9.66 17.72 5.86
N PHE A 192 -8.63 17.59 5.03
CA PHE A 192 -7.75 18.70 4.67
C PHE A 192 -8.53 19.87 4.04
N PHE A 193 -9.48 19.59 3.14
CA PHE A 193 -10.33 20.63 2.56
C PHE A 193 -11.22 21.32 3.60
N ILE A 194 -11.79 20.55 4.53
CA ILE A 194 -12.60 21.07 5.64
C ILE A 194 -11.76 22.00 6.53
N LEU A 195 -10.62 21.51 7.02
CA LEU A 195 -9.75 22.26 7.93
C LEU A 195 -9.12 23.50 7.26
N SER A 196 -8.81 23.41 5.96
CA SER A 196 -8.28 24.52 5.17
C SER A 196 -9.36 25.48 4.66
N LYS A 197 -10.63 25.28 5.04
CA LYS A 197 -11.80 26.06 4.58
C LYS A 197 -11.99 26.08 3.06
N GLN A 198 -11.50 25.06 2.35
CA GLN A 198 -11.61 24.87 0.90
C GLN A 198 -12.88 24.08 0.53
N TRP A 199 -14.03 24.48 1.08
CA TRP A 199 -15.30 23.74 0.92
C TRP A 199 -15.73 23.55 -0.54
N ARG A 200 -15.35 24.47 -1.43
CA ARG A 200 -15.61 24.37 -2.87
C ARG A 200 -14.94 23.17 -3.52
N GLU A 201 -13.81 22.70 -2.99
CA GLU A 201 -13.11 21.53 -3.52
C GLU A 201 -13.84 20.21 -3.19
N LEU A 202 -14.61 20.16 -2.09
CA LEU A 202 -15.43 18.99 -1.75
C LEU A 202 -16.54 18.76 -2.79
N ILE A 203 -17.08 19.85 -3.35
CA ILE A 203 -18.13 19.80 -4.38
C ILE A 203 -17.56 19.90 -5.81
N ASN A 204 -16.24 19.89 -5.97
CA ASN A 204 -15.60 19.92 -7.28
C ASN A 204 -15.96 18.63 -8.05
N PRO A 205 -16.53 18.73 -9.27
CA PRO A 205 -16.94 17.56 -10.05
C PRO A 205 -15.83 16.53 -10.23
N TRP A 206 -14.58 16.97 -10.39
CA TRP A 206 -13.44 16.06 -10.53
C TRP A 206 -13.14 15.29 -9.24
N PHE A 207 -13.25 15.93 -8.09
CA PHE A 207 -13.06 15.28 -6.80
C PHE A 207 -14.22 14.34 -6.47
N ILE A 208 -15.46 14.73 -6.79
CA ILE A 208 -16.64 13.86 -6.68
C ILE A 208 -16.47 12.64 -7.59
N SER A 209 -16.12 12.82 -8.86
CA SER A 209 -15.89 11.71 -9.78
C SER A 209 -14.78 10.77 -9.29
N ALA A 210 -13.68 11.31 -8.74
CA ALA A 210 -12.63 10.50 -8.14
C ALA A 210 -13.14 9.70 -6.92
N SER A 211 -13.96 10.31 -6.08
CA SER A 211 -14.57 9.66 -4.92
C SER A 211 -15.53 8.55 -5.35
N LEU A 212 -16.33 8.77 -6.39
CA LEU A 212 -17.21 7.76 -6.96
C LEU A 212 -16.42 6.59 -7.56
N ILE A 213 -15.35 6.87 -8.31
CA ILE A 213 -14.44 5.83 -8.82
C ILE A 213 -13.87 5.02 -7.65
N ALA A 214 -13.37 5.69 -6.61
CA ALA A 214 -12.82 5.04 -5.43
C ALA A 214 -13.83 4.10 -4.76
N LEU A 215 -15.06 4.57 -4.54
CA LEU A 215 -16.10 3.79 -3.86
C LEU A 215 -16.63 2.64 -4.72
N ILE A 216 -16.94 2.89 -6.01
CA ILE A 216 -17.52 1.89 -6.91
C ILE A 216 -16.50 0.75 -7.15
N PHE A 217 -15.27 1.09 -7.52
CA PHE A 217 -14.26 0.07 -7.80
C PHE A 217 -13.69 -0.52 -6.51
N GLY A 218 -13.48 0.30 -5.48
CA GLY A 218 -12.93 -0.13 -4.19
C GLY A 218 -13.81 -1.13 -3.44
N PHE A 219 -15.13 -0.91 -3.44
CA PHE A 219 -16.09 -1.80 -2.78
C PHE A 219 -16.69 -2.86 -3.71
N SER A 220 -16.22 -2.98 -4.96
CA SER A 220 -16.72 -3.97 -5.91
C SER A 220 -16.70 -5.40 -5.35
N TRP A 221 -15.59 -5.80 -4.70
CA TRP A 221 -15.46 -7.11 -4.07
C TRP A 221 -16.43 -7.30 -2.89
N HIS A 222 -16.60 -6.28 -2.06
CA HIS A 222 -17.54 -6.32 -0.92
C HIS A 222 -18.98 -6.47 -1.39
N ILE A 223 -19.37 -5.77 -2.47
CA ILE A 223 -20.70 -5.87 -3.06
C ILE A 223 -20.95 -7.28 -3.58
N ILE A 224 -20.00 -7.85 -4.34
CA ILE A 224 -20.12 -9.20 -4.90
C ILE A 224 -20.23 -10.25 -3.78
N ASN A 225 -19.40 -10.16 -2.74
CA ASN A 225 -19.44 -11.12 -1.63
C ASN A 225 -20.68 -10.95 -0.75
N TRP A 226 -21.17 -9.71 -0.58
CA TRP A 226 -22.45 -9.47 0.09
C TRP A 226 -23.63 -10.07 -0.69
N GLN A 227 -23.62 -10.00 -2.03
CA GLN A 227 -24.66 -10.64 -2.85
C GLN A 227 -24.64 -12.17 -2.74
N HIS A 228 -23.46 -12.79 -2.60
CA HIS A 228 -23.32 -14.25 -2.53
C HIS A 228 -23.57 -14.80 -1.12
N PHE A 229 -23.08 -14.12 -0.08
CA PHE A 229 -23.06 -14.63 1.31
C PHE A 229 -23.91 -13.82 2.28
N GLY A 230 -24.56 -12.75 1.81
CA GLY A 230 -25.47 -11.92 2.60
C GLY A 230 -24.81 -11.29 3.83
N GLN A 231 -25.58 -11.18 4.90
CA GLN A 231 -25.14 -10.56 6.15
C GLN A 231 -24.00 -11.33 6.83
N GLY A 232 -23.86 -12.64 6.56
CA GLY A 232 -22.77 -13.47 7.10
C GLY A 232 -21.40 -12.94 6.70
N PHE A 233 -21.25 -12.48 5.45
CA PHE A 233 -20.02 -11.85 4.97
C PHE A 233 -19.72 -10.54 5.71
N ILE A 234 -20.71 -9.65 5.86
CA ILE A 234 -20.52 -8.35 6.52
C ILE A 234 -20.10 -8.56 7.97
N ASN A 235 -20.78 -9.47 8.68
CA ASN A 235 -20.46 -9.78 10.07
C ASN A 235 -19.06 -10.41 10.20
N ALA A 236 -18.67 -11.31 9.30
CA ALA A 236 -17.35 -11.93 9.34
C ALA A 236 -16.23 -10.94 8.96
N HIS A 237 -16.37 -10.22 7.85
CA HIS A 237 -15.36 -9.28 7.36
C HIS A 237 -15.23 -8.09 8.30
N PHE A 238 -16.31 -7.35 8.56
CA PHE A 238 -16.25 -6.14 9.37
C PHE A 238 -16.29 -6.42 10.87
N GLY A 239 -16.96 -7.48 11.32
CA GLY A 239 -16.96 -7.86 12.74
C GLY A 239 -15.57 -8.27 13.23
N SER A 240 -14.84 -9.11 12.47
CA SER A 240 -13.46 -9.46 12.82
C SER A 240 -12.49 -8.26 12.75
N LEU A 241 -12.71 -7.32 11.83
CA LEU A 241 -11.90 -6.10 11.68
C LEU A 241 -12.15 -5.09 12.80
N ILE A 242 -13.42 -4.85 13.16
CA ILE A 242 -13.82 -3.79 14.09
C ILE A 242 -13.82 -4.31 15.53
N ILE A 243 -14.39 -5.49 15.78
CA ILE A 243 -14.63 -5.97 17.15
C ILE A 243 -13.41 -6.75 17.67
N ASP A 244 -13.00 -7.80 16.97
CA ASP A 244 -11.95 -8.69 17.47
C ASP A 244 -10.56 -8.04 17.43
N ARG A 245 -10.26 -7.27 16.38
CA ARG A 245 -8.97 -6.59 16.23
C ARG A 245 -8.87 -5.24 16.94
N SER A 246 -9.94 -4.45 17.02
CA SER A 246 -9.88 -3.14 17.71
C SER A 246 -10.13 -3.24 19.22
N PHE A 247 -10.89 -4.24 19.68
CA PHE A 247 -11.23 -4.40 21.11
C PHE A 247 -10.68 -5.68 21.76
N GLY A 248 -10.30 -6.71 20.99
CA GLY A 248 -9.86 -8.01 21.55
C GLY A 248 -8.38 -8.15 21.88
N GLY A 249 -7.49 -7.30 21.33
CA GLY A 249 -6.04 -7.55 21.34
C GLY A 249 -5.24 -7.08 22.57
N SER A 250 -5.71 -6.11 23.36
CA SER A 250 -4.98 -5.72 24.57
C SER A 250 -5.85 -4.99 25.60
N LYS A 251 -5.97 -5.59 26.79
CA LYS A 251 -6.48 -4.95 28.02
C LYS A 251 -5.47 -3.95 28.62
N GLN A 252 -4.69 -3.27 27.79
CA GLN A 252 -3.64 -2.33 28.21
C GLN A 252 -4.07 -0.93 27.78
N PRO A 253 -4.40 -0.01 28.71
CA PRO A 253 -4.93 1.33 28.41
C PRO A 253 -4.05 2.21 27.51
N PHE A 254 -2.81 1.78 27.23
CA PHE A 254 -1.79 2.53 26.49
C PHE A 254 -1.16 1.76 25.34
N TYR A 255 -1.83 0.74 24.77
CA TYR A 255 -1.29 -0.03 23.64
C TYR A 255 -0.89 0.85 22.44
N PHE A 256 -1.56 2.00 22.24
CA PHE A 256 -1.17 3.00 21.24
C PHE A 256 0.26 3.53 21.42
N LEU A 257 0.75 3.68 22.66
CA LEU A 257 2.13 4.09 22.93
C LEU A 257 3.14 3.02 22.46
N GLY A 258 2.71 1.75 22.35
CA GLY A 258 3.48 0.68 21.74
C GLY A 258 3.78 0.97 20.27
N TYR A 259 2.79 1.40 19.49
CA TYR A 259 3.00 1.80 18.10
C TYR A 259 3.94 3.01 17.97
N THR A 260 3.81 3.99 18.86
CA THR A 260 4.76 5.12 18.89
C THR A 260 6.18 4.64 19.16
N LYS A 261 6.37 3.74 20.13
CA LYS A 261 7.67 3.15 20.44
C LYS A 261 8.26 2.37 19.26
N ASP A 262 7.45 1.55 18.60
CA ASP A 262 7.87 0.79 17.42
C ASP A 262 8.20 1.71 16.24
N PHE A 263 7.43 2.77 16.04
CA PHE A 263 7.74 3.80 15.06
C PHE A 263 9.09 4.48 15.37
N LEU A 264 9.30 4.91 16.62
CA LEU A 264 10.56 5.53 17.05
C LEU A 264 11.76 4.59 16.83
N ARG A 265 11.60 3.30 17.13
CA ARG A 265 12.64 2.29 16.98
C ARG A 265 12.96 1.97 15.52
N ASN A 266 11.93 1.76 14.70
CA ASN A 266 12.09 1.26 13.33
C ASN A 266 12.55 2.33 12.33
N TYR A 267 12.35 3.61 12.65
CA TYR A 267 12.74 4.74 11.80
C TYR A 267 13.97 5.50 12.30
N TRP A 268 14.61 5.06 13.38
CA TRP A 268 15.94 5.55 13.77
C TRP A 268 17.00 5.12 12.73
N PRO A 269 17.98 5.97 12.36
CA PRO A 269 18.28 7.32 12.86
C PRO A 269 17.63 8.44 12.03
N TRP A 270 16.63 8.16 11.20
CA TRP A 270 16.07 9.14 10.25
C TRP A 270 15.14 10.17 10.89
N LEU A 271 14.57 9.88 12.07
CA LEU A 271 13.59 10.73 12.73
C LEU A 271 14.09 12.13 13.10
N PRO A 272 15.29 12.33 13.68
CA PRO A 272 15.82 13.68 13.93
C PRO A 272 15.94 14.50 12.64
N PHE A 273 16.36 13.90 11.53
CA PHE A 273 16.44 14.58 10.23
C PHE A 273 15.05 14.96 9.70
N ALA A 274 14.05 14.09 9.89
CA ALA A 274 12.67 14.39 9.51
C ALA A 274 12.09 15.55 10.32
N LEU A 275 12.33 15.58 11.64
CA LEU A 275 11.88 16.68 12.51
C LEU A 275 12.58 18.01 12.15
N TRP A 276 13.88 17.96 11.89
CA TRP A 276 14.65 19.13 11.44
C TRP A 276 14.10 19.69 10.12
N GLY A 277 13.74 18.82 9.18
CA GLY A 277 13.13 19.21 7.91
C GLY A 277 11.72 19.84 8.03
N LEU A 278 11.00 19.63 9.14
CA LEU A 278 9.70 20.26 9.37
C LEU A 278 9.80 21.71 9.89
N ILE A 279 10.97 22.10 10.39
CA ILE A 279 11.21 23.41 11.02
C ILE A 279 11.80 24.42 10.02
N GLN A 280 12.38 23.94 8.91
CA GLN A 280 12.90 24.78 7.83
C GLN A 280 11.81 25.19 6.85
#